data_AF-A0A495YGP8-F1
#
_entry.id   AF-A0A495YGP8-F1
#
_cell.length_a   1.000
_cell.length_b   1.000
_cell.length_c   1.000
_cell.angle_alpha   90.00
_cell.angle_beta   90.00
_cell.angle_gamma   90.00
#
_symmetry.space_group_name_H-M   'P 1'
#
loop_
_entity.id
_entity.type
_entity.pdbx_description
1 polymer ?
#
loop_
_entity_poly.entity_id
_entity_poly.type
_entity_poly.pdbx_seq_one_letter_code
_entity_poly.pdbx_strand_id
1 'polypeptide(L)' 'MEAGLSALHRCFCDDEHGEGYEKVGSVSYAKFHYQADDDALVRDQRFASGLVQALLDEFNAKLAERQPKT' A
#
# COMPACT_ATOMS: atom_id res chain seq x y z
N MET A 1 14.63 4.22 -8.78
CA MET A 1 13.48 4.84 -8.10
C MET A 1 12.26 3.94 -8.23
N GLU A 2 11.98 3.43 -9.42
CA GLU A 2 10.98 2.37 -9.71
C GLU A 2 10.98 1.19 -8.73
N ALA A 3 12.12 0.51 -8.51
CA ALA A 3 12.15 -0.72 -7.73
C ALA A 3 11.57 -0.60 -6.30
N GLY A 4 11.77 0.56 -5.64
CA GLY A 4 11.22 0.81 -4.31
C GLY A 4 9.69 1.02 -4.34
N LEU A 5 9.19 1.74 -5.34
CA LEU A 5 7.75 1.94 -5.54
C LEU A 5 7.05 0.64 -5.93
N SER A 6 7.67 -0.16 -6.80
CA SER A 6 7.18 -1.49 -7.16
C SER A 6 7.14 -2.43 -5.95
N ALA A 7 8.16 -2.37 -5.08
CA ALA A 7 8.17 -3.16 -3.84
C ALA A 7 7.05 -2.72 -2.87
N LEU A 8 6.83 -1.40 -2.72
CA LEU A 8 5.73 -0.88 -1.92
C LEU A 8 4.37 -1.33 -2.49
N HIS A 9 4.17 -1.21 -3.80
CA HIS A 9 2.95 -1.67 -4.46
C HIS A 9 2.71 -3.16 -4.19
N ARG A 10 3.71 -4.00 -4.43
CA ARG A 10 3.60 -5.45 -4.21
C ARG A 10 3.33 -5.82 -2.74
N CYS A 11 3.72 -4.99 -1.78
CA CYS A 11 3.56 -5.29 -0.36
C CYS A 11 2.26 -4.77 0.27
N PHE A 12 1.59 -3.78 -0.34
CA PHE A 12 0.46 -3.07 0.27
C PHE A 12 -0.74 -2.84 -0.65
N CYS A 13 -0.56 -2.80 -1.96
CA CYS A 13 -1.59 -2.41 -2.93
C CYS A 13 -2.32 -3.61 -3.51
N ASP A 14 -3.50 -3.43 -4.09
CA ASP A 14 -4.17 -4.47 -4.86
C ASP A 14 -3.36 -4.75 -6.14
N ASP A 15 -3.16 -6.03 -6.48
CA ASP A 15 -2.64 -6.43 -7.80
C ASP A 15 -3.12 -7.84 -8.18
N GLU A 16 -2.59 -8.39 -9.27
CA GLU A 16 -2.92 -9.73 -9.76
C GLU A 16 -2.65 -10.87 -8.75
N HIS A 17 -1.90 -10.60 -7.68
CA HIS A 17 -1.57 -11.57 -6.64
C HIS A 17 -2.47 -11.47 -5.40
N GLY A 18 -3.40 -10.52 -5.34
CA GLY A 18 -4.41 -10.43 -4.28
C GLY A 18 -4.69 -9.03 -3.75
N GLU A 19 -5.59 -8.98 -2.77
CA GLU A 19 -6.03 -7.75 -2.10
C GLU A 19 -4.93 -7.21 -1.18
N GLY A 20 -4.70 -5.90 -1.23
CA GLY A 20 -3.60 -5.20 -0.59
C GLY A 20 -3.59 -5.32 0.93
N TYR A 21 -4.76 -5.43 1.57
CA TYR A 21 -4.86 -5.59 3.02
C TYR A 21 -4.42 -7.00 3.48
N GLU A 22 -4.50 -8.01 2.62
CA GLU A 22 -4.03 -9.37 2.91
C GLU A 22 -2.50 -9.52 2.70
N LYS A 23 -1.85 -8.51 2.11
CA LYS A 23 -0.43 -8.57 1.79
C LYS A 23 0.47 -8.37 3.00
N VAL A 24 1.70 -8.85 2.87
CA VAL A 24 2.69 -8.89 3.95
C VAL A 24 2.94 -7.52 4.60
N GLY A 25 2.88 -6.42 3.84
CA GLY A 25 3.06 -5.08 4.38
C GLY A 25 1.91 -4.69 5.32
N SER A 26 0.68 -4.82 4.85
CA SER A 26 -0.54 -4.52 5.60
C SER A 26 -0.70 -5.41 6.83
N VAL A 27 -0.45 -6.71 6.68
CA VAL A 27 -0.47 -7.68 7.79
C VAL A 27 0.59 -7.36 8.84
N SER A 28 1.82 -7.03 8.41
CA SER A 28 2.90 -6.69 9.35
C SER A 28 2.63 -5.38 10.09
N TYR A 29 2.05 -4.38 9.40
CA TYR A 29 1.63 -3.12 10.01
C TYR A 29 0.62 -3.36 11.13
N ALA A 30 -0.46 -4.09 10.87
CA ALA A 30 -1.49 -4.37 11.88
C ALA A 30 -0.93 -5.17 13.06
N LYS A 31 -0.07 -6.17 12.81
CA LYS A 31 0.60 -6.93 13.86
C LYS A 31 1.53 -6.07 14.71
N PHE A 32 2.23 -5.12 14.11
CA PHE A 32 3.09 -4.18 14.84
C PHE A 32 2.28 -3.28 15.78
N HIS A 33 1.09 -2.85 15.35
CA HIS A 33 0.17 -2.07 16.18
C HIS A 33 -0.56 -2.88 17.26
N TYR A 34 -0.36 -4.22 17.30
CA TYR A 34 -0.87 -5.21 18.25
C TYR A 34 -2.23 -4.85 18.88
N GLN A 35 -3.31 -5.27 18.22
CA GLN A 35 -4.65 -5.30 18.82
C GLN A 35 -5.05 -6.76 19.06
N ALA A 36 -5.60 -7.06 20.24
CA ALA A 36 -6.07 -8.41 20.60
C ALA A 36 -7.41 -8.79 19.94
N ASP A 37 -7.93 -7.91 19.09
CA ASP A 37 -9.22 -8.02 18.41
C ASP A 37 -9.00 -8.19 16.90
N ASP A 38 -9.52 -9.29 16.35
CA ASP A 38 -9.35 -9.64 14.93
C ASP A 38 -10.01 -8.61 13.99
N ASP A 39 -11.15 -8.04 14.40
CA ASP A 39 -11.82 -7.00 13.61
C ASP A 39 -10.96 -5.73 13.54
N ALA A 40 -10.31 -5.38 14.66
CA ALA A 40 -9.36 -4.28 14.70
C ALA A 40 -8.10 -4.56 13.86
N LEU A 41 -7.63 -5.81 13.81
CA LEU A 41 -6.52 -6.20 12.94
C LEU A 41 -6.86 -6.00 11.46
N VAL A 42 -8.02 -6.47 11.01
CA VAL A 42 -8.45 -6.30 9.61
C VAL A 42 -8.66 -4.83 9.27
N ARG A 43 -9.20 -4.03 10.20
CA ARG A 43 -9.31 -2.58 10.03
C ARG A 43 -7.93 -1.94 9.80
N ASP A 44 -6.96 -2.27 10.63
CA ASP A 44 -5.62 -1.67 10.56
C ASP A 44 -4.86 -2.14 9.30
N GLN A 45 -5.09 -3.38 8.85
CA GLN A 45 -4.60 -3.88 7.56
C GLN A 45 -5.15 -3.05 6.39
N ARG A 46 -6.48 -2.85 6.35
CA ARG A 46 -7.14 -2.06 5.30
C ARG A 46 -6.70 -0.61 5.32
N PHE A 47 -6.51 -0.04 6.51
CA PHE A 47 -5.96 1.31 6.66
C PHE A 47 -4.56 1.42 6.04
N ALA A 48 -3.64 0.51 6.36
CA ALA A 48 -2.30 0.53 5.80
C ALA A 48 -2.28 0.35 4.27
N SER A 49 -3.06 -0.60 3.77
CA SER A 49 -3.20 -0.83 2.33
C SER A 49 -3.70 0.43 1.61
N GLY A 50 -4.79 1.02 2.09
CA GLY A 50 -5.37 2.23 1.50
C GLY A 50 -4.45 3.44 1.55
N LEU A 51 -3.73 3.63 2.67
CA LEU A 51 -2.78 4.74 2.82
C LEU A 51 -1.64 4.66 1.80
N VAL A 52 -1.03 3.47 1.65
CA VAL A 52 0.08 3.29 0.72
C VAL A 52 -0.40 3.36 -0.73
N GLN A 53 -1.56 2.79 -1.05
CA GLN A 53 -2.18 2.92 -2.37
C GLN A 53 -2.35 4.40 -2.75
N ALA A 54 -3.01 5.18 -1.90
CA ALA A 54 -3.24 6.60 -2.16
C ALA A 54 -1.94 7.39 -2.33
N LEU A 55 -0.91 7.07 -1.52
CA LEU A 55 0.41 7.70 -1.63
C LEU A 55 1.10 7.38 -2.96
N LEU A 56 1.05 6.12 -3.42
CA LEU A 56 1.64 5.72 -4.69
C LEU A 56 0.89 6.34 -5.88
N ASP A 57 -0.43 6.42 -5.80
CA ASP A 57 -1.26 7.07 -6.81
C ASP A 57 -0.90 8.57 -6.94
N GLU A 58 -0.73 9.27 -5.80
CA GLU A 58 -0.29 10.68 -5.79
C GLU A 58 1.13 10.85 -6.36
N PHE A 59 2.06 9.95 -6.01
CA PHE A 59 3.41 9.99 -6.57
C PHE A 59 3.41 9.80 -8.09
N ASN A 60 2.66 8.83 -8.59
CA ASN A 60 2.55 8.55 -10.01
C ASN A 60 1.93 9.74 -10.76
N ALA A 61 0.89 10.36 -10.21
CA ALA A 61 0.29 11.57 -10.77
C ALA A 61 1.32 12.72 -10.88
N LYS A 62 2.07 13.00 -9.80
CA LYS A 62 3.10 14.05 -9.80
C LYS A 62 4.27 13.76 -10.73
N LEU A 63 4.64 12.49 -10.90
CA LEU A 63 5.68 12.09 -11.86
C LEU A 63 5.21 12.29 -13.30
N ALA A 64 3.95 11.95 -13.61
CA ALA A 64 3.37 12.17 -14.92
C ALA A 64 3.30 13.67 -15.28
N GLU A 65 2.96 14.53 -14.32
CA GLU A 65 2.95 16.00 -14.50
C GLU A 65 4.34 16.59 -14.83
N ARG A 66 5.41 15.94 -14.36
CA ARG A 66 6.79 16.39 -14.57
C ARG A 66 7.40 15.94 -15.89
N GLN A 67 6.78 14.99 -16.60
CA GLN A 67 7.29 14.59 -17.91
C GLN A 67 6.93 15.67 -18.94
N PRO A 68 7.93 16.22 -19.68
CA PRO A 68 7.65 17.22 -20.69
C PRO A 68 6.75 16.60 -21.77
N LYS A 69 5.65 17.30 -22.10
CA LYS A 69 4.86 16.97 -23.29
C LYS A 69 5.80 17.08 -24.49
N THR A 70 6.13 15.94 -25.07
CA THR A 70 6.86 15.83 -26.34
C THR A 70 5.93 16.15 -27.50
#